data_AF-F0G1A7-F1
#
_entry.id   AF-F0G1A7-F1
#
_cell.length_a   1.000
_cell.length_b   1.000
_cell.length_c   1.000
_cell.angle_alpha   90.00
_cell.angle_beta   90.00
_cell.angle_gamma   90.00
#
_symmetry.space_group_name_H-M   'P 1'
#
loop_
_entity.id
_entity.type
_entity.pdbx_description
1 polymer ?
#
loop_
_entity_poly.entity_id
_entity_poly.type
_entity_poly.pdbx_seq_one_letter_code
_entity_poly.pdbx_strand_id
1 'polypeptide(L)' 'MIATRTLRRPRALIVGCGDVGLRCVAQWRGARCNPRIVALTSHPARR' A
#
# COMPACT_ATOMS: atom_id res chain seq x y z
N MET A 1 -11.05 -21.23 -9.06
CA MET A 1 -10.39 -20.86 -7.79
C MET A 1 -9.41 -19.73 -8.08
N ILE A 2 -9.80 -18.47 -7.83
CA ILE A 2 -8.91 -17.32 -8.02
C ILE A 2 -7.74 -17.51 -7.05
N ALA A 3 -6.51 -17.29 -7.51
CA ALA A 3 -5.25 -17.59 -6.82
C ALA A 3 -4.99 -16.72 -5.56
N THR A 4 -5.96 -16.60 -4.66
CA THR A 4 -5.82 -15.95 -3.36
C THR A 4 -5.02 -16.81 -2.36
N ARG A 5 -4.78 -18.09 -2.66
CA ARG A 5 -4.04 -19.04 -1.82
C ARG A 5 -2.50 -18.89 -1.82
N THR A 6 -1.90 -18.07 -2.68
CA THR A 6 -0.43 -17.97 -2.80
C THR A 6 0.16 -16.62 -2.36
N LEU A 7 -0.68 -15.66 -1.96
CA LEU A 7 -0.20 -14.37 -1.47
C LEU A 7 0.05 -14.43 0.04
N ARG A 8 1.22 -14.95 0.43
CA ARG A 8 1.66 -15.09 1.84
C ARG A 8 1.70 -13.76 2.62
N ARG A 9 1.69 -12.62 1.92
CA ARG A 9 1.49 -11.29 2.50
C ARG A 9 0.34 -10.58 1.80
N PRO A 10 -0.55 -9.91 2.55
CA PRO A 10 -1.58 -9.07 1.96
C PRO A 10 -0.94 -7.93 1.17
N ARG A 11 -1.63 -7.48 0.12
CA ARG A 11 -1.15 -6.41 -0.77
C ARG A 11 -2.16 -5.27 -0.74
N ALA A 12 -1.65 -4.04 -0.70
CA ALA A 12 -2.46 -2.84 -0.76
C ALA A 12 -1.95 -1.94 -1.89
N LEU A 13 -2.88 -1.42 -2.69
CA LEU A 13 -2.63 -0.37 -3.67
C LEU A 13 -3.22 0.94 -3.15
N ILE A 14 -2.40 1.97 -3.05
CA ILE A 14 -2.83 3.34 -2.74
C ILE A 14 -2.78 4.15 -4.04
N VAL A 15 -3.88 4.81 -4.39
CA VAL A 15 -3.94 5.74 -5.52
C VAL A 15 -3.80 7.16 -4.97
N GLY A 16 -2.71 7.84 -5.33
CA GLY A 16 -2.29 9.12 -4.78
C GLY A 16 -1.32 8.98 -3.60
N CYS A 17 -0.21 9.71 -3.64
CA CYS A 17 0.82 9.74 -2.57
C CYS A 17 0.79 11.08 -1.79
N GLY A 18 -0.42 11.56 -1.48
CA GLY A 18 -0.60 12.72 -0.60
C GLY A 18 -0.63 12.32 0.88
N ASP A 19 -0.92 13.28 1.74
CA ASP A 19 -0.91 13.10 3.20
C ASP A 19 -1.79 11.95 3.69
N VAL A 20 -2.97 11.77 3.09
CA VAL A 20 -3.87 10.67 3.43
C VAL A 20 -3.23 9.31 3.11
N GLY A 21 -2.60 9.17 1.94
CA GLY A 21 -1.91 7.95 1.54
C GLY A 21 -0.75 7.62 2.47
N LEU A 22 0.06 8.62 2.83
CA LEU A 22 1.17 8.46 3.76
C LEU A 22 0.70 8.08 5.18
N ARG A 23 -0.43 8.63 5.64
CA ARG A 23 -1.07 8.23 6.91
C ARG A 23 -1.54 6.78 6.89
N CYS A 24 -2.16 6.33 5.80
CA CYS A 24 -2.53 4.92 5.63
C CYS A 24 -1.30 4.00 5.68
N VAL A 25 -0.19 4.39 5.03
CA VAL A 25 1.07 3.64 5.09
C VAL A 25 1.57 3.53 6.53
N ALA A 26 1.61 4.64 7.27
CA ALA A 26 2.08 4.66 8.65
C ALA A 26 1.24 3.74 9.56
N GLN A 27 -0.09 3.82 9.42
CA GLN A 27 -1.00 2.97 10.18
C GLN A 27 -0.81 1.48 9.87
N TRP A 28 -0.69 1.12 8.59
CA TRP A 28 -0.51 -0.27 8.18
C TRP A 28 0.88 -0.83 8.51
N ARG A 29 1.91 0.01 8.56
CA ARG A 29 3.25 -0.39 9.03
C ARG A 29 3.28 -0.69 10.53
N GLY A 30 2.47 0.02 11.32
CA GLY A 30 2.31 -0.23 12.75
C GLY A 30 1.36 -1.38 13.11
N ALA A 31 0.54 -1.84 12.15
CA ALA A 31 -0.37 -2.96 12.36
C ALA A 31 0.36 -4.31 12.39
N ARG A 32 -0.18 -5.28 13.14
CA ARG A 32 0.32 -6.67 13.20
C ARG A 32 0.37 -7.35 11.82
N CYS A 33 -0.46 -6.84 10.89
CA CYS A 33 -0.47 -7.22 9.51
C CYS A 33 0.43 -6.25 8.72
N ASN A 34 1.55 -6.74 8.16
CA ASN A 34 2.51 -5.94 7.39
C ASN A 34 2.31 -6.16 5.89
N PRO A 35 1.35 -5.45 5.24
CA PRO A 35 1.07 -5.64 3.84
C PRO A 35 2.20 -5.13 2.96
N ARG A 36 2.32 -5.69 1.76
CA ARG A 36 3.13 -5.10 0.70
C ARG A 36 2.33 -3.95 0.07
N ILE A 37 2.79 -2.73 0.30
CA ILE A 37 2.12 -1.51 -0.18
C ILE A 37 2.77 -1.07 -1.49
N VAL A 38 1.93 -0.74 -2.48
CA VAL A 38 2.30 -0.10 -3.74
C VAL A 38 1.52 1.21 -3.84
N ALA A 39 2.18 2.29 -4.25
CA ALA A 39 1.54 3.58 -4.49
C ALA A 39 1.56 3.90 -5.98
N LEU A 40 0.42 4.30 -6.54
CA LEU A 40 0.29 4.84 -7.89
C LEU A 40 0.06 6.34 -7.78
N THR A 41 0.89 7.15 -8.44
CA THR A 41 0.78 8.60 -8.45
C THR A 41 0.89 9.10 -9.88
N SER A 42 0.05 10.08 -10.25
CA SER A 42 0.14 10.80 -11.52
C SER A 42 1.32 11.78 -11.56
N HIS A 43 1.84 12.13 -10.39
CA HIS A 43 3.00 12.99 -10.24
C HIS A 43 4.21 12.12 -9.91
N PRO A 44 5.13 11.86 -10.87
CA PRO A 44 6.47 11.41 -10.51
C PRO A 44 7.03 12.45 -9.52
N ALA A 45 7.64 11.99 -8.44
CA ALA A 45 7.90 12.77 -7.23
C ALA A 45 8.23 14.24 -7.49
N ARG A 46 7.61 15.14 -6.69
CA ARG A 46 8.07 16.52 -6.53
C ARG A 46 9.60 16.49 -6.43
N ARG A 47 10.23 17.26 -7.31
CA ARG A 47 11.68 17.44 -7.36
C ARG A 47 12.22 17.95 -6.02
#